data_AF-A0A4Q7PP36-F1
#
_entry.id   AF-A0A4Q7PP36-F1
#
_cell.length_a   1.000
_cell.length_b   1.000
_cell.length_c   1.000
_cell.angle_alpha   90.00
_cell.angle_beta   90.00
_cell.angle_gamma   90.00
#
_symmetry.space_group_name_H-M   'P 1'
#
loop_
_entity.id
_entity.type
_entity.pdbx_description
1 polymer ?
#
loop_
_entity_poly.entity_id
_entity_poly.type
_entity_poly.pdbx_seq_one_letter_code
_entity_poly.pdbx_strand_id
1 'polypeptide(L)'
;MARNKYPEETVKLILDSAEKLFIEKGYEKTSLQDIINATNLSKGAIYHHFSSKEEIFLRIGDRTGQRNAVILAKVRDNPALNGREKLKEIFRVSLLETNQINMINMVPYLLDNPRFLAMQIRDIYEEVAPGYIQPILEEGIADGSIQAEHPRELAEAILVLSNIWMHPLLQPTSAEAMKARCEVFIQLMKGIGIDVLDEELASVYVGFSQFLEKIHK
;
A
#
# COMPACT_ATOMS: atom_id res chain seq x y z
N MET A 1 -12.06 -8.27 37.64
CA MET A 1 -11.13 -8.16 36.50
C MET A 1 -10.81 -6.69 36.30
N ALA A 2 -9.54 -6.30 36.38
CA ALA A 2 -9.14 -4.90 36.28
C ALA A 2 -9.48 -4.35 34.88
N ARG A 3 -10.30 -3.30 34.84
CA ARG A 3 -10.60 -2.52 33.64
C ARG A 3 -9.26 -2.03 33.08
N ASN A 4 -8.98 -2.32 31.82
CA ASN A 4 -7.71 -2.01 31.18
C ASN A 4 -7.40 -0.52 31.33
N LYS A 5 -6.31 -0.18 32.04
CA LYS A 5 -5.96 1.20 32.40
C LYS A 5 -5.42 2.00 31.21
N TYR A 6 -4.97 1.31 30.15
CA TYR A 6 -4.41 1.89 28.92
C TYR A 6 -4.85 1.07 27.68
N PRO A 7 -6.09 1.28 27.20
CA PRO A 7 -6.63 0.51 26.08
C PRO A 7 -5.82 0.70 24.78
N GLU A 8 -5.31 1.90 24.51
CA GLU A 8 -4.51 2.19 23.32
C GLU A 8 -3.16 1.48 23.31
N GLU A 9 -2.47 1.43 24.46
CA GLU A 9 -1.20 0.69 24.60
C GLU A 9 -1.39 -0.80 24.37
N THR A 10 -2.54 -1.34 24.81
CA THR A 10 -2.88 -2.75 24.60
C THR A 10 -3.16 -3.04 23.13
N VAL A 11 -3.95 -2.18 22.47
CA VAL A 11 -4.20 -2.30 21.02
C VAL A 11 -2.88 -2.25 20.26
N LYS A 12 -2.00 -1.30 20.57
CA LYS A 12 -0.68 -1.19 19.96
C LYS A 12 0.14 -2.47 20.13
N LEU A 13 0.22 -3.02 21.35
CA LEU A 13 0.94 -4.27 21.62
C LEU A 13 0.40 -5.45 20.80
N ILE A 14 -0.92 -5.56 20.68
CA ILE A 14 -1.56 -6.62 19.88
C ILE A 14 -1.19 -6.46 18.41
N LEU A 15 -1.33 -5.26 17.85
CA LEU A 15 -1.02 -4.97 16.45
C LEU A 15 0.47 -5.21 16.14
N ASP A 16 1.39 -4.75 17.01
CA ASP A 16 2.84 -4.92 16.82
C ASP A 16 3.24 -6.39 16.86
N SER A 17 2.65 -7.16 17.78
CA SER A 17 2.91 -8.60 17.93
C SER A 17 2.33 -9.40 16.76
N ALA A 18 1.13 -9.05 16.30
CA ALA A 18 0.49 -9.67 15.15
C ALA A 18 1.21 -9.35 13.84
N GLU A 19 1.58 -8.08 13.61
CA GLU A 19 2.36 -7.65 12.44
C GLU A 19 3.68 -8.44 12.35
N LYS A 20 4.41 -8.56 13.45
CA LYS A 20 5.64 -9.36 13.50
C LYS A 20 5.40 -10.82 13.12
N LEU A 21 4.39 -11.46 13.70
CA LEU A 21 4.05 -12.85 13.40
C LEU A 21 3.63 -13.04 11.94
N PHE A 22 2.83 -12.11 11.39
CA PHE A 22 2.41 -12.16 9.99
C PHE A 22 3.60 -12.01 9.04
N ILE A 23 4.58 -11.15 9.35
CA ILE A 23 5.81 -11.02 8.55
C ILE A 23 6.66 -12.31 8.63
N GLU A 24 6.80 -12.89 9.82
CA GLU A 24 7.69 -14.04 10.04
C GLU A 24 7.11 -15.37 9.52
N LYS A 25 5.79 -15.57 9.66
CA LYS A 25 5.13 -16.86 9.39
C LYS A 25 4.14 -16.80 8.22
N GLY A 26 3.74 -15.60 7.80
CA GLY A 26 2.58 -15.39 6.93
C GLY A 26 1.26 -15.31 7.73
N TYR A 27 0.30 -14.58 7.19
CA TYR A 27 -1.05 -14.39 7.73
C TYR A 27 -1.80 -15.72 7.88
N GLU A 28 -1.77 -16.58 6.87
CA GLU A 28 -2.51 -17.85 6.88
C GLU A 28 -2.02 -18.80 7.98
N LYS A 29 -0.70 -18.89 8.17
CA LYS A 29 -0.10 -19.79 9.17
C LYS A 29 -0.11 -19.25 10.59
N THR A 30 -0.51 -17.98 10.78
CA THR A 30 -0.62 -17.36 12.09
C THR A 30 -2.04 -17.52 12.62
N SER A 31 -2.19 -18.08 13.82
CA SER A 31 -3.47 -18.19 14.52
C SER A 31 -3.68 -17.04 15.51
N LEU A 32 -4.94 -16.80 15.90
CA LEU A 32 -5.23 -15.86 17.00
C LEU A 32 -4.59 -16.33 18.32
N GLN A 33 -4.40 -17.65 18.50
CA GLN A 33 -3.73 -18.19 19.68
C GLN A 33 -2.23 -17.86 19.68
N ASP A 34 -1.57 -17.84 18.52
CA ASP A 34 -0.17 -17.40 18.42
C ASP A 34 0.00 -15.95 18.87
N ILE A 35 -0.93 -15.08 18.47
CA ILE A 35 -0.95 -13.66 18.87
C ILE A 35 -1.19 -13.52 20.39
N ILE A 36 -2.12 -14.31 20.95
CA ILE A 36 -2.34 -14.36 22.41
C ILE A 36 -1.06 -14.75 23.13
N ASN A 37 -0.38 -15.80 22.67
CA ASN A 37 0.85 -16.29 23.27
C ASN A 37 2.00 -15.27 23.16
N ALA A 38 2.08 -14.53 22.06
CA ALA A 38 3.14 -13.53 21.83
C ALA A 38 3.00 -12.26 22.68
N THR A 39 1.77 -11.89 23.05
CA THR A 39 1.48 -10.64 23.79
C THR A 39 1.51 -10.82 25.31
N ASN A 40 1.52 -12.06 25.83
CA ASN A 40 1.29 -12.39 27.25
C ASN A 40 -0.03 -11.82 27.82
N LEU A 41 -0.98 -11.43 26.96
CA LEU A 41 -2.30 -10.97 27.38
C LEU A 41 -3.24 -12.15 27.58
N SER A 42 -4.23 -11.98 28.46
CA SER A 42 -5.30 -12.97 28.56
C SER A 42 -6.13 -13.02 27.27
N LYS A 43 -6.69 -14.18 26.95
CA LYS A 43 -7.64 -14.33 25.84
C LYS A 43 -8.75 -13.26 25.91
N GLY A 44 -9.37 -13.08 27.08
CA GLY A 44 -10.41 -12.07 27.26
C GLY A 44 -9.97 -10.62 26.97
N ALA A 45 -8.70 -10.28 27.21
CA ALA A 45 -8.17 -8.95 26.90
C ALA A 45 -8.01 -8.70 25.40
N ILE A 46 -7.67 -9.73 24.61
CA ILE A 46 -7.59 -9.63 23.15
C ILE A 46 -8.99 -9.57 22.54
N TYR A 47 -9.88 -10.48 22.95
CA TYR A 47 -11.28 -10.50 22.47
C TYR A 47 -12.08 -9.25 22.85
N HIS A 48 -11.61 -8.47 23.83
CA HIS A 48 -12.20 -7.17 24.15
C HIS A 48 -11.92 -6.11 23.07
N HIS A 49 -10.78 -6.20 22.39
CA HIS A 49 -10.33 -5.22 21.40
C HIS A 49 -10.55 -5.67 19.96
N PHE A 50 -10.46 -6.98 19.70
CA PHE A 50 -10.57 -7.55 18.37
C PHE A 50 -11.41 -8.83 18.40
N SER A 51 -12.40 -8.89 17.53
CA SER A 51 -13.28 -10.04 17.35
C SER A 51 -12.63 -11.18 16.56
N SER A 52 -11.62 -10.88 15.73
CA SER A 52 -11.00 -11.87 14.84
C SER A 52 -9.55 -11.52 14.44
N LYS A 53 -8.83 -12.52 13.90
CA LYS A 53 -7.51 -12.33 13.25
C LYS A 53 -7.60 -11.39 12.05
N GLU A 54 -8.68 -11.48 11.28
CA GLU A 54 -8.93 -10.65 10.10
C GLU A 54 -9.08 -9.17 10.50
N GLU A 55 -9.81 -8.88 11.58
CA GLU A 55 -9.94 -7.51 12.09
C GLU A 55 -8.59 -6.91 12.52
N ILE A 56 -7.75 -7.71 13.17
CA ILE A 56 -6.37 -7.31 13.51
C ILE A 56 -5.58 -6.99 12.24
N PHE A 57 -5.69 -7.84 11.21
CA PHE A 57 -4.99 -7.65 9.95
C PHE A 57 -5.45 -6.39 9.20
N LEU A 58 -6.75 -6.16 9.08
CA LEU A 58 -7.30 -4.93 8.50
C LEU A 58 -6.81 -3.70 9.28
N ARG A 59 -6.76 -3.77 10.61
CA ARG A 59 -6.27 -2.65 11.45
C ARG A 59 -4.77 -2.37 11.30
N ILE A 60 -3.97 -3.40 11.02
CA ILE A 60 -2.56 -3.22 10.61
C ILE A 60 -2.48 -2.52 9.25
N GLY A 61 -3.36 -2.90 8.32
CA GLY A 61 -3.53 -2.24 7.02
C GLY A 61 -3.83 -0.74 7.17
N ASP A 62 -4.86 -0.38 7.96
CA ASP A 62 -5.19 1.02 8.26
C ASP A 62 -3.98 1.79 8.81
N ARG A 63 -3.27 1.21 9.78
CA ARG A 63 -2.09 1.81 10.40
C ARG A 63 -0.98 2.06 9.39
N THR A 64 -0.84 1.15 8.42
CA THR A 64 0.12 1.29 7.33
C THR A 64 -0.30 2.40 6.37
N GLY A 65 -1.59 2.46 6.01
CA GLY A 65 -2.17 3.56 5.24
C GLY A 65 -1.93 4.92 5.87
N GLN A 66 -2.16 5.05 7.19
CA GLN A 66 -1.90 6.27 7.95
C GLN A 66 -0.42 6.69 7.96
N ARG A 67 0.51 5.72 8.02
CA ARG A 67 1.95 6.02 7.92
C ARG A 67 2.31 6.52 6.54
N ASN A 68 1.75 5.90 5.49
CA ASN A 68 1.97 6.30 4.11
C ASN A 68 1.38 7.69 3.82
N ALA A 69 0.21 7.99 4.37
CA ALA A 69 -0.45 9.30 4.29
C ALA A 69 0.46 10.45 4.74
N VAL A 70 1.25 10.26 5.80
CA VAL A 70 2.22 11.27 6.27
C VAL A 70 3.34 11.50 5.24
N ILE A 71 3.78 10.46 4.54
CA ILE A 71 4.81 10.56 3.50
C ILE A 71 4.24 11.26 2.26
N LEU A 72 3.05 10.84 1.81
CA LEU A 72 2.36 11.45 0.67
C LEU A 72 2.06 12.93 0.92
N ALA A 73 1.62 13.29 2.14
CA ALA A 73 1.40 14.68 2.53
C ALA A 73 2.67 15.52 2.39
N LYS A 74 3.83 14.99 2.84
CA LYS A 74 5.11 15.71 2.70
C LYS A 74 5.49 15.99 1.26
N VAL A 75 5.20 15.07 0.34
CA VAL A 75 5.47 15.27 -1.09
C VAL A 75 4.50 16.29 -1.68
N ARG A 76 3.19 16.13 -1.43
CA ARG A 76 2.14 17.08 -1.86
C ARG A 76 2.45 18.51 -1.41
N ASP A 77 2.82 18.67 -0.15
CA ASP A 77 3.03 19.97 0.49
C ASP A 77 4.44 20.53 0.28
N ASN A 78 5.30 19.87 -0.51
CA ASN A 78 6.67 20.34 -0.76
C ASN A 78 6.66 21.54 -1.73
N PRO A 79 7.01 22.77 -1.28
CA PRO A 79 6.98 23.95 -2.15
C PRO A 79 8.14 24.01 -3.16
N ALA A 80 9.15 23.14 -3.01
CA ALA A 80 10.32 23.10 -3.90
C ALA A 80 10.06 22.33 -5.20
N LEU A 81 8.91 21.68 -5.34
CA LEU A 81 8.58 20.80 -6.46
C LEU A 81 7.32 21.33 -7.16
N ASN A 82 7.30 21.28 -8.50
CA ASN A 82 6.08 21.50 -9.29
C ASN A 82 5.19 20.24 -9.30
N GLY A 83 3.98 20.33 -9.86
CA GLY A 83 3.03 19.21 -9.86
C GLY A 83 3.57 17.93 -10.51
N ARG A 84 4.30 18.04 -11.64
CA ARG A 84 4.94 16.87 -12.28
C ARG A 84 6.01 16.24 -11.39
N GLU A 85 6.85 17.03 -10.76
CA GLU A 85 7.92 16.55 -9.87
C GLU A 85 7.35 15.89 -8.61
N LYS A 86 6.29 16.46 -8.04
CA LYS A 86 5.55 15.85 -6.92
C LYS A 86 4.96 14.51 -7.30
N LEU A 87 4.34 14.41 -8.48
CA LEU A 87 3.77 13.15 -8.94
C LEU A 87 4.87 12.09 -9.14
N LYS A 88 6.00 12.46 -9.74
CA LYS A 88 7.17 11.57 -9.88
C LYS A 88 7.68 11.10 -8.52
N GLU A 89 7.83 12.02 -7.56
CA GLU A 89 8.31 11.66 -6.22
C GLU A 89 7.32 10.75 -5.48
N ILE A 90 6.01 10.92 -5.66
CA ILE A 90 5.01 9.99 -5.10
C ILE A 90 5.24 8.56 -5.59
N PHE A 91 5.45 8.34 -6.88
CA PHE A 91 5.74 7.00 -7.38
C PHE A 91 7.03 6.45 -6.78
N ARG A 92 8.07 7.28 -6.68
CA ARG A 92 9.36 6.90 -6.10
C ARG A 92 9.22 6.47 -4.65
N VAL A 93 8.57 7.26 -3.79
CA VAL A 93 8.41 6.91 -2.37
C VAL A 93 7.44 5.77 -2.16
N SER A 94 6.40 5.63 -2.99
CA SER A 94 5.45 4.53 -2.90
C SER A 94 6.12 3.19 -3.22
N LEU A 95 7.09 3.18 -4.15
CA LEU A 95 7.80 1.98 -4.58
C LEU A 95 8.97 1.56 -3.70
N LEU A 96 9.68 2.52 -3.10
CA LEU A 96 10.90 2.27 -2.36
C LEU A 96 10.68 2.05 -0.85
N GLU A 97 9.50 2.37 -0.33
CA GLU A 97 9.21 2.24 1.08
C GLU A 97 9.03 0.77 1.51
N THR A 98 9.80 0.37 2.52
CA THR A 98 9.87 -0.99 3.10
C THR A 98 8.52 -1.50 3.63
N ASN A 99 7.55 -0.61 3.87
CA ASN A 99 6.24 -0.99 4.40
C ASN A 99 5.38 -1.78 3.40
N GLN A 100 5.51 -1.52 2.09
CA GLN A 100 4.84 -2.36 1.09
C GLN A 100 5.42 -3.78 1.11
N ILE A 101 6.75 -3.90 1.19
CA ILE A 101 7.47 -5.19 1.29
C ILE A 101 6.99 -6.00 2.51
N ASN A 102 6.72 -5.34 3.64
CA ASN A 102 6.26 -6.02 4.85
C ASN A 102 4.83 -6.56 4.75
N MET A 103 3.87 -5.79 4.20
CA MET A 103 2.52 -6.32 3.93
C MET A 103 2.56 -7.46 2.92
N ILE A 104 3.47 -7.38 1.95
CA ILE A 104 3.63 -8.41 0.92
C ILE A 104 4.11 -9.74 1.52
N ASN A 105 4.95 -9.73 2.55
CA ASN A 105 5.35 -10.95 3.24
C ASN A 105 4.20 -11.61 4.04
N MET A 106 3.12 -10.88 4.33
CA MET A 106 2.00 -11.42 5.12
C MET A 106 1.05 -12.28 4.29
N VAL A 107 0.75 -11.89 3.05
CA VAL A 107 -0.26 -12.58 2.22
C VAL A 107 0.34 -13.00 0.87
N PRO A 108 0.15 -14.25 0.43
CA PRO A 108 0.70 -14.73 -0.84
C PRO A 108 0.02 -14.07 -2.05
N TYR A 109 -1.30 -13.88 -2.02
CA TYR A 109 -2.05 -13.19 -3.07
C TYR A 109 -3.16 -12.30 -2.48
N LEU A 110 -3.36 -11.12 -3.08
CA LEU A 110 -4.41 -10.18 -2.68
C LEU A 110 -5.82 -10.73 -2.95
N LEU A 111 -5.99 -11.50 -4.04
CA LEU A 111 -7.29 -12.08 -4.39
C LEU A 111 -7.78 -13.11 -3.37
N ASP A 112 -6.88 -13.72 -2.60
CA ASP A 112 -7.24 -14.63 -1.51
C ASP A 112 -7.79 -13.87 -0.28
N ASN A 113 -7.65 -12.54 -0.26
CA ASN A 113 -8.08 -11.65 0.82
C ASN A 113 -9.00 -10.54 0.30
N PRO A 114 -10.23 -10.87 -0.17
CA PRO A 114 -11.10 -9.93 -0.88
C PRO A 114 -11.52 -8.72 -0.05
N ARG A 115 -11.63 -8.85 1.29
CA ARG A 115 -11.91 -7.70 2.16
C ARG A 115 -10.76 -6.71 2.20
N PHE A 116 -9.53 -7.20 2.25
CA PHE A 116 -8.34 -6.35 2.23
C PHE A 116 -8.20 -5.68 0.86
N LEU A 117 -8.43 -6.41 -0.24
CA LEU A 117 -8.46 -5.81 -1.57
C LEU A 117 -9.54 -4.72 -1.69
N ALA A 118 -10.74 -4.98 -1.19
CA ALA A 118 -11.82 -3.99 -1.19
C ALA A 118 -11.48 -2.74 -0.35
N MET A 119 -10.79 -2.93 0.77
CA MET A 119 -10.27 -1.83 1.60
C MET A 119 -9.22 -1.00 0.83
N GLN A 120 -8.25 -1.64 0.17
CA GLN A 120 -7.26 -0.92 -0.65
C GLN A 120 -7.91 -0.13 -1.78
N ILE A 121 -8.91 -0.70 -2.46
CA ILE A 121 -9.65 0.00 -3.51
C ILE A 121 -10.43 1.18 -2.91
N ARG A 122 -11.10 0.98 -1.77
CA ARG A 122 -11.84 2.05 -1.10
C ARG A 122 -10.92 3.21 -0.70
N ASP A 123 -9.78 2.91 -0.10
CA ASP A 123 -8.79 3.91 0.30
C ASP A 123 -8.31 4.75 -0.89
N ILE A 124 -8.16 4.14 -2.07
CA ILE A 124 -7.84 4.89 -3.30
C ILE A 124 -8.87 5.98 -3.57
N TYR A 125 -10.16 5.65 -3.53
CA TYR A 125 -11.24 6.59 -3.87
C TYR A 125 -11.57 7.59 -2.76
N GLU A 126 -11.51 7.15 -1.49
CA GLU A 126 -11.98 7.96 -0.35
C GLU A 126 -10.87 8.82 0.25
N GLU A 127 -9.60 8.37 0.19
CA GLU A 127 -8.50 9.01 0.91
C GLU A 127 -7.36 9.42 -0.03
N VAL A 128 -6.79 8.47 -0.78
CA VAL A 128 -5.51 8.69 -1.45
C VAL A 128 -5.64 9.57 -2.69
N ALA A 129 -6.61 9.30 -3.57
CA ALA A 129 -6.87 10.11 -4.75
C ALA A 129 -7.24 11.55 -4.39
N PRO A 130 -8.30 11.83 -3.60
CA PRO A 130 -8.70 13.19 -3.29
C PRO A 130 -7.72 13.90 -2.36
N GLY A 131 -7.06 13.19 -1.45
CA GLY A 131 -6.18 13.77 -0.44
C GLY A 131 -4.80 14.16 -0.95
N TYR A 132 -4.27 13.43 -1.95
CA TYR A 132 -2.86 13.58 -2.36
C TYR A 132 -2.69 13.75 -3.86
N ILE A 133 -3.25 12.84 -4.66
CA ILE A 133 -2.92 12.79 -6.10
C ILE A 133 -3.68 13.86 -6.88
N GLN A 134 -4.97 14.03 -6.62
CA GLN A 134 -5.79 15.05 -7.29
C GLN A 134 -5.22 16.47 -7.06
N PRO A 135 -4.88 16.90 -5.83
CA PRO A 135 -4.27 18.22 -5.61
C PRO A 135 -2.95 18.41 -6.36
N ILE A 136 -2.12 17.37 -6.47
CA ILE A 136 -0.86 17.41 -7.23
C ILE A 136 -1.13 17.57 -8.73
N LEU A 137 -2.13 16.86 -9.26
CA LEU A 137 -2.53 16.99 -10.65
C LEU A 137 -3.11 18.39 -10.94
N GLU A 138 -3.94 18.92 -10.04
CA GLU A 138 -4.48 20.28 -10.13
C GLU A 138 -3.36 21.33 -10.12
N GLU A 139 -2.37 21.17 -9.24
CA GLU A 139 -1.19 22.04 -9.20
C GLU A 139 -0.37 21.93 -10.50
N GLY A 140 -0.13 20.72 -10.99
CA GLY A 140 0.59 20.50 -12.24
C GLY A 140 -0.12 21.06 -13.47
N ILE A 141 -1.46 21.06 -13.46
CA ILE A 141 -2.27 21.71 -14.50
C ILE A 141 -2.14 23.24 -14.38
N ALA A 142 -2.21 23.78 -13.16
CA ALA A 142 -2.12 25.22 -12.91
C ALA A 142 -0.72 25.80 -13.22
N ASP A 143 0.35 25.06 -12.93
CA ASP A 143 1.73 25.46 -13.21
C ASP A 143 2.18 25.13 -14.65
N GLY A 144 1.35 24.40 -15.41
CA GLY A 144 1.59 24.01 -16.80
C GLY A 144 2.54 22.82 -16.99
N SER A 145 2.99 22.18 -15.90
CA SER A 145 3.84 21.00 -15.95
C SER A 145 3.08 19.72 -16.32
N ILE A 146 1.75 19.68 -16.21
CA ILE A 146 0.91 18.54 -16.59
C ILE A 146 -0.19 19.02 -17.54
N GLN A 147 -0.36 18.32 -18.66
CA GLN A 147 -1.44 18.59 -19.62
C GLN A 147 -2.47 17.47 -19.53
N ALA A 148 -3.48 17.67 -18.70
CA ALA A 148 -4.55 16.70 -18.50
C ALA A 148 -5.89 17.41 -18.25
N GLU A 149 -6.97 16.69 -18.52
CA GLU A 149 -8.33 17.04 -18.12
C GLU A 149 -8.78 16.07 -17.03
N HIS A 150 -9.82 16.46 -16.27
CA HIS A 150 -10.44 15.57 -15.27
C HIS A 150 -9.46 15.03 -14.21
N PRO A 151 -8.82 15.90 -13.40
CA PRO A 151 -7.74 15.52 -12.48
C PRO A 151 -8.16 14.50 -11.43
N ARG A 152 -9.44 14.50 -11.01
CA ARG A 152 -9.97 13.52 -10.08
C ARG A 152 -9.97 12.12 -10.69
N GLU A 153 -10.61 11.96 -11.84
CA GLU A 153 -10.73 10.69 -12.55
C GLU A 153 -9.34 10.16 -12.94
N LEU A 154 -8.44 11.06 -13.32
CA LEU A 154 -7.06 10.71 -13.61
C LEU A 154 -6.31 10.22 -12.38
N ALA A 155 -6.48 10.86 -11.21
CA ALA A 155 -5.90 10.40 -9.96
C ALA A 155 -6.35 8.97 -9.61
N GLU A 156 -7.65 8.71 -9.70
CA GLU A 156 -8.25 7.39 -9.45
C GLU A 156 -7.66 6.33 -10.41
N ALA A 157 -7.62 6.63 -11.72
CA ALA A 157 -7.09 5.72 -12.73
C ALA A 157 -5.59 5.41 -12.51
N ILE A 158 -4.79 6.43 -12.25
CA ILE A 158 -3.36 6.29 -11.96
C ILE A 158 -3.14 5.35 -10.77
N LEU A 159 -3.87 5.57 -9.68
CA LEU A 159 -3.72 4.78 -8.46
C LEU A 159 -4.18 3.33 -8.63
N VAL A 160 -5.28 3.08 -9.35
CA VAL A 160 -5.73 1.71 -9.64
C VAL A 160 -4.70 0.98 -10.50
N LEU A 161 -4.20 1.64 -11.54
CA LEU A 161 -3.22 1.03 -12.44
C LEU A 161 -1.90 0.73 -11.72
N SER A 162 -1.41 1.64 -10.88
CA SER A 162 -0.14 1.48 -10.16
C SER A 162 -0.23 0.57 -8.93
N ASN A 163 -1.28 0.68 -8.11
CA ASN A 163 -1.36 -0.04 -6.83
C ASN A 163 -2.15 -1.34 -6.89
N ILE A 164 -2.97 -1.56 -7.93
CA ILE A 164 -3.76 -2.79 -8.09
C ILE A 164 -3.27 -3.57 -9.29
N TRP A 165 -3.32 -2.99 -10.50
CA TRP A 165 -2.98 -3.74 -11.73
C TRP A 165 -1.48 -4.10 -11.82
N MET A 166 -0.59 -3.19 -11.45
CA MET A 166 0.85 -3.46 -11.37
C MET A 166 1.24 -4.18 -10.07
N HIS A 167 0.31 -4.45 -9.14
CA HIS A 167 0.63 -5.08 -7.87
C HIS A 167 1.11 -6.53 -8.09
N PRO A 168 2.33 -6.88 -7.68
CA PRO A 168 2.90 -8.21 -7.93
C PRO A 168 2.13 -9.35 -7.25
N LEU A 169 1.48 -9.06 -6.11
CA LEU A 169 0.61 -10.03 -5.41
C LEU A 169 -0.84 -10.06 -5.89
N LEU A 170 -1.26 -9.27 -6.87
CA LEU A 170 -2.65 -9.36 -7.34
C LEU A 170 -2.94 -10.79 -7.82
N GLN A 171 -2.02 -11.35 -8.61
CA GLN A 171 -2.03 -12.73 -9.09
C GLN A 171 -0.61 -13.13 -9.52
N PRO A 172 -0.29 -14.43 -9.63
CA PRO A 172 0.98 -14.89 -10.17
C PRO A 172 1.29 -14.21 -11.51
N THR A 173 2.38 -13.45 -11.56
CA THR A 173 2.80 -12.69 -12.74
C THR A 173 4.28 -12.96 -12.96
N SER A 174 4.67 -13.35 -14.18
CA SER A 174 6.10 -13.57 -14.47
C SER A 174 6.85 -12.24 -14.56
N ALA A 175 8.17 -12.26 -14.37
CA ALA A 175 9.01 -11.08 -14.55
C ALA A 175 8.85 -10.43 -15.93
N GLU A 176 8.73 -11.25 -16.99
CA GLU A 176 8.48 -10.78 -18.36
C GLU A 176 7.12 -10.11 -18.49
N ALA A 177 6.07 -10.71 -17.90
CA ALA A 177 4.73 -10.13 -17.90
C ALA A 177 4.67 -8.82 -17.09
N MET A 178 5.38 -8.75 -15.96
CA MET A 178 5.49 -7.53 -15.15
C MET A 178 6.24 -6.43 -15.91
N LYS A 179 7.32 -6.78 -16.62
CA LYS A 179 8.02 -5.86 -17.51
C LYS A 179 7.08 -5.29 -18.58
N ALA A 180 6.31 -6.14 -19.24
CA ALA A 180 5.32 -5.71 -20.23
C ALA A 180 4.25 -4.78 -19.63
N ARG A 181 3.78 -5.04 -18.40
CA ARG A 181 2.87 -4.12 -17.69
C ARG A 181 3.50 -2.76 -17.43
N CYS A 182 4.77 -2.72 -17.01
CA CYS A 182 5.50 -1.48 -16.81
C CYS A 182 5.62 -0.68 -18.11
N GLU A 183 5.96 -1.35 -19.22
CA GLU A 183 6.06 -0.72 -20.55
C GLU A 183 4.72 -0.10 -20.98
N VAL A 184 3.61 -0.83 -20.82
CA VAL A 184 2.27 -0.32 -21.13
C VAL A 184 1.87 0.83 -20.21
N PHE A 185 2.15 0.73 -18.90
CA PHE A 185 1.86 1.82 -17.97
C PHE A 185 2.64 3.09 -18.33
N ILE A 186 3.94 2.97 -18.65
CA ILE A 186 4.78 4.09 -19.08
C ILE A 186 4.20 4.72 -20.36
N GLN A 187 3.78 3.91 -21.33
CA GLN A 187 3.15 4.41 -22.56
C GLN A 187 1.85 5.18 -22.27
N LEU A 188 0.99 4.66 -21.39
CA LEU A 188 -0.24 5.34 -20.97
C LEU A 188 0.07 6.69 -20.30
N MET A 189 1.02 6.71 -19.35
CA MET A 189 1.41 7.95 -18.67
C MET A 189 2.01 8.98 -19.65
N LYS A 190 2.89 8.55 -20.57
CA LYS A 190 3.43 9.44 -21.61
C LYS A 190 2.34 9.99 -22.53
N GLY A 191 1.35 9.17 -22.88
CA GLY A 191 0.20 9.58 -23.71
C GLY A 191 -0.64 10.70 -23.10
N ILE A 192 -0.64 10.84 -21.77
CA ILE A 192 -1.33 11.91 -21.03
C ILE A 192 -0.36 13.02 -20.56
N GLY A 193 0.85 13.09 -21.14
CA GLY A 193 1.84 14.12 -20.82
C GLY A 193 2.55 13.96 -19.48
N ILE A 194 2.45 12.78 -18.86
CA ILE A 194 3.02 12.44 -17.56
C ILE A 194 4.22 11.50 -17.79
N ASP A 195 5.45 12.00 -17.72
CA ASP A 195 6.66 11.17 -17.83
C ASP A 195 7.28 10.94 -16.44
N VAL A 196 6.59 10.14 -15.63
CA VAL A 196 6.89 9.96 -14.19
C VAL A 196 7.57 8.64 -13.85
N LEU A 197 7.50 7.64 -14.73
CA LEU A 197 8.19 6.36 -14.55
C LEU A 197 9.33 6.22 -15.54
N ASP A 198 10.54 6.18 -15.00
CA ASP A 198 11.76 5.88 -15.70
C ASP A 198 12.13 4.39 -15.60
N GLU A 199 13.17 3.98 -16.34
CA GLU A 199 13.67 2.60 -16.34
C GLU A 199 14.11 2.13 -14.95
N GLU A 200 14.54 3.06 -14.07
CA GLU A 200 14.92 2.75 -12.70
C GLU A 200 13.71 2.24 -11.91
N LEU A 201 12.58 2.95 -11.94
CA LEU A 201 11.36 2.52 -11.25
C LEU A 201 10.76 1.24 -11.85
N ALA A 202 10.85 1.06 -13.18
CA ALA A 202 10.44 -0.20 -13.82
C ALA A 202 11.28 -1.40 -13.34
N SER A 203 12.58 -1.20 -13.10
CA SER A 203 13.46 -2.26 -12.61
C SER A 203 13.10 -2.75 -11.21
N VAL A 204 12.55 -1.88 -10.35
CA VAL A 204 12.07 -2.22 -9.00
C VAL A 204 10.90 -3.20 -9.08
N TYR A 205 9.89 -2.92 -9.90
CA TYR A 205 8.75 -3.84 -10.12
C TYR A 205 9.18 -5.20 -10.66
N VAL A 206 10.09 -5.21 -11.64
CA VAL A 206 10.59 -6.47 -12.25
C VAL A 206 11.40 -7.28 -11.25
N GLY A 207 12.33 -6.64 -10.53
CA GLY A 207 13.13 -7.30 -9.49
C GLY A 207 12.25 -7.90 -8.39
N PHE A 208 11.16 -7.23 -8.06
CA PHE A 208 10.18 -7.74 -7.11
C PHE A 208 9.42 -8.97 -7.61
N SER A 209 8.96 -8.95 -8.86
CA SER A 209 8.30 -10.11 -9.49
C SER A 209 9.23 -11.34 -9.51
N GLN A 210 10.52 -11.15 -9.80
CA GLN A 210 11.53 -12.21 -9.77
C GLN A 210 11.74 -12.78 -8.37
N PHE A 211 11.65 -11.96 -7.32
CA PHE A 211 11.74 -12.41 -5.94
C PHE A 211 10.55 -13.31 -5.56
N LEU A 212 9.33 -12.91 -5.91
CA LEU A 212 8.13 -13.71 -5.65
C LEU A 212 8.15 -15.05 -6.40
N GLU A 213 8.61 -15.08 -7.65
CA GLU A 213 8.78 -16.32 -8.40
C GLU A 213 9.71 -17.33 -7.70
N LYS A 214 10.71 -16.84 -6.94
CA LYS A 214 11.64 -17.70 -6.19
C LYS A 214 11.02 -18.24 -4.89
N ILE A 215 10.09 -17.50 -4.28
CA ILE A 215 9.41 -17.92 -3.03
C ILE A 215 8.30 -18.92 -3.29
N HIS A 216 7.63 -18.83 -4.45
CA HIS A 216 6.48 -19.68 -4.80
C HIS A 216 6.82 -20.91 -5.66
N LYS A 217 8.11 -21.13 -5.98
CA LYS A 217 8.62 -22.38 -6.56
C LYS A 217 9.06 -23.35 -5.46
#